data_AF-A0A918DF18-F1
#
_entry.id   AF-A0A918DF18-F1
#
_cell.length_a   1.000
_cell.length_b   1.000
_cell.length_c   1.000
_cell.angle_alpha   90.00
_cell.angle_beta   90.00
_cell.angle_gamma   90.00
#
_symmetry.space_group_name_H-M   'P 1'
#
loop_
_entity.id
_entity.type
_entity.pdbx_description
1 polymer ?
#
loop_
_entity_poly.entity_id
_entity_poly.type
_entity_poly.pdbx_seq_one_letter_code
_entity_poly.pdbx_strand_id
1 'polypeptide(L)'
;MTDLTKWPRLLVAGDPVTREQANEILIRTDDWCMTVNDRAWNAAVTSLAAEYGMPIEPPFGVDIEVRKASWQAMKAWRKRIGVLQLHYLDNARIGSPWIGGPKGWCDWDGRIGCSTYNIGKWPTVEELTADWEIIAAAFPFLKLHAQVVTHEGEDEVAATWAVMGGRAALVEPVGKVARIEQLESADIIARLGPGGERGVTLERLREALEQVAKAAL
;
A
#
# COMPACT_ATOMS: atom_id res chain seq x y z
N MET A 1 5.36 16.41 20.96
CA MET A 1 4.69 15.52 19.99
C MET A 1 3.37 15.08 20.59
N THR A 2 2.29 15.16 19.83
CA THR A 2 0.95 14.73 20.25
C THR A 2 0.85 13.22 20.08
N ASP A 3 0.27 12.53 21.05
CA ASP A 3 0.05 11.08 20.96
C ASP A 3 -0.90 10.75 19.79
N LEU A 4 -0.58 9.70 19.05
CA LEU A 4 -1.43 9.23 17.97
C LEU A 4 -2.65 8.50 18.53
N THR A 5 -3.81 8.81 17.93
CA THR A 5 -5.08 8.20 18.31
C THR A 5 -5.29 6.90 17.54
N LYS A 6 -6.38 6.21 17.86
CA LYS A 6 -6.91 5.16 16.98
C LYS A 6 -7.24 5.75 15.61
N TRP A 7 -6.88 5.03 14.54
CA TRP A 7 -7.23 5.35 13.15
C TRP A 7 -6.88 6.79 12.73
N PRO A 8 -5.62 7.23 12.87
CA PRO A 8 -5.24 8.55 12.38
C PRO A 8 -5.33 8.58 10.86
N ARG A 9 -5.66 9.76 10.31
CA ARG A 9 -5.76 10.01 8.88
C ARG A 9 -4.37 10.25 8.30
N LEU A 10 -4.01 9.54 7.23
CA LEU A 10 -2.78 9.81 6.50
C LEU A 10 -3.02 10.86 5.41
N LEU A 11 -2.18 11.89 5.40
CA LEU A 11 -2.08 12.84 4.30
C LEU A 11 -0.71 12.69 3.63
N VAL A 12 -0.68 12.59 2.31
CA VAL A 12 0.56 12.58 1.53
C VAL A 12 0.41 13.53 0.35
N ALA A 13 1.46 14.31 0.09
CA ALA A 13 1.60 15.10 -1.13
C ALA A 13 3.06 15.05 -1.58
N GLY A 14 3.29 14.76 -2.86
CA GLY A 14 4.64 14.65 -3.40
C GLY A 14 4.73 14.91 -4.90
N ASP A 15 5.97 14.93 -5.39
CA ASP A 15 6.25 15.00 -6.82
C ASP A 15 5.80 13.68 -7.49
N PRO A 16 5.22 13.73 -8.70
CA PRO A 16 4.86 12.52 -9.42
C PRO A 16 6.11 11.72 -9.80
N VAL A 17 5.95 10.40 -9.86
CA VAL A 17 6.98 9.45 -10.29
C VAL A 17 6.67 8.92 -11.68
N THR A 18 7.63 8.28 -12.33
CA THR A 18 7.36 7.63 -13.63
C THR A 18 6.48 6.41 -13.47
N ARG A 19 5.92 5.93 -14.59
CA ARG A 19 5.11 4.70 -14.64
C ARG A 19 5.88 3.48 -14.13
N GLU A 20 7.18 3.41 -14.43
CA GLU A 20 8.08 2.32 -14.02
C GLU A 20 8.39 2.41 -12.53
N GLN A 21 8.58 3.61 -12.00
CA GLN A 21 8.76 3.83 -10.57
C GLN A 21 7.49 3.49 -9.79
N ALA A 22 6.31 3.85 -10.31
CA ALA A 22 5.02 3.47 -9.74
C ALA A 22 4.84 1.95 -9.71
N ASN A 23 5.21 1.25 -10.79
CA ASN A 23 5.21 -0.22 -10.83
C ASN A 23 6.05 -0.79 -9.68
N GLU A 24 7.26 -0.29 -9.53
CA GLU A 24 8.17 -0.77 -8.49
C GLU A 24 7.61 -0.53 -7.09
N ILE A 25 7.11 0.68 -6.82
CA ILE A 25 6.49 1.02 -5.53
C ILE A 25 5.33 0.09 -5.24
N LEU A 26 4.36 0.00 -6.16
CA LEU A 26 3.12 -0.73 -5.91
C LEU A 26 3.38 -2.23 -5.74
N ILE A 27 4.16 -2.86 -6.61
CA ILE A 27 4.50 -4.29 -6.47
C ILE A 27 5.23 -4.58 -5.14
N ARG A 28 6.07 -3.66 -4.68
CA ARG A 28 6.89 -3.86 -3.47
C ARG A 28 6.22 -3.38 -2.18
N THR A 29 5.09 -2.66 -2.24
CA THR A 29 4.41 -2.13 -1.04
C THR A 29 2.97 -2.60 -0.89
N ASP A 30 2.42 -3.31 -1.87
CA ASP A 30 1.10 -3.93 -1.74
C ASP A 30 1.15 -5.20 -0.87
N ASP A 31 0.02 -5.53 -0.24
CA ASP A 31 -0.05 -6.60 0.75
C ASP A 31 -0.05 -8.01 0.14
N TRP A 32 -0.25 -8.15 -1.18
CA TRP A 32 -0.38 -9.43 -1.90
C TRP A 32 -1.34 -10.45 -1.24
N CYS A 33 -2.22 -10.00 -0.36
CA CYS A 33 -3.19 -10.79 0.38
C CYS A 33 -4.59 -10.35 -0.06
N MET A 34 -4.83 -10.53 -1.37
CA MET A 34 -5.97 -9.91 -2.01
C MET A 34 -7.24 -10.71 -1.76
N THR A 35 -8.08 -10.19 -0.86
CA THR A 35 -9.42 -10.72 -0.62
C THR A 35 -10.45 -9.70 -1.10
N VAL A 36 -10.73 -9.67 -2.41
CA VAL A 36 -11.85 -8.88 -2.96
C VAL A 36 -13.12 -9.72 -3.18
N ASN A 37 -14.28 -9.09 -3.26
CA ASN A 37 -15.61 -9.65 -3.50
C ASN A 37 -15.81 -10.15 -4.95
N ASP A 38 -14.73 -10.22 -5.73
CA ASP A 38 -14.69 -10.77 -7.08
C ASP A 38 -13.78 -11.99 -7.13
N ARG A 39 -14.37 -13.18 -6.95
CA ARG A 39 -13.62 -14.44 -6.90
C ARG A 39 -12.93 -14.77 -8.23
N ALA A 40 -13.55 -14.43 -9.36
CA ALA A 40 -12.99 -14.72 -10.67
C ALA A 40 -11.75 -13.86 -10.93
N TRP A 41 -11.82 -12.58 -10.58
CA TRP A 41 -10.68 -11.68 -10.69
C TRP A 41 -9.58 -12.01 -9.68
N ASN A 42 -9.90 -12.35 -8.43
CA ASN A 42 -8.91 -12.86 -7.45
C ASN A 42 -8.15 -14.06 -8.01
N ALA A 43 -8.86 -15.06 -8.53
CA ALA A 43 -8.24 -16.24 -9.12
C ALA A 43 -7.30 -15.86 -10.27
N ALA A 44 -7.70 -14.93 -11.14
CA ALA A 44 -6.86 -14.45 -12.24
C ALA A 44 -5.60 -13.71 -11.75
N VAL A 45 -5.71 -12.88 -10.71
CA VAL A 45 -4.55 -12.20 -10.11
C VAL A 45 -3.60 -13.20 -9.44
N THR A 46 -4.13 -14.16 -8.68
CA THR A 46 -3.33 -15.22 -8.06
C THR A 46 -2.63 -16.08 -9.12
N SER A 47 -3.33 -16.48 -10.18
CA SER A 47 -2.73 -17.23 -11.30
C SER A 47 -1.63 -16.43 -11.98
N LEU A 48 -1.88 -15.14 -12.26
CA LEU A 48 -0.88 -14.25 -12.84
C LEU A 48 0.36 -14.15 -11.97
N ALA A 49 0.23 -13.90 -10.67
CA ALA A 49 1.36 -13.81 -9.77
C ALA A 49 2.11 -15.16 -9.62
N ALA A 50 1.39 -16.28 -9.74
CA ALA A 50 2.00 -17.62 -9.76
C ALA A 50 2.86 -17.87 -11.01
N GLU A 51 2.53 -17.28 -12.16
CA GLU A 51 3.42 -17.28 -13.34
C GLU A 51 4.78 -16.64 -13.03
N TYR A 52 4.82 -15.71 -12.07
CA TYR A 52 6.03 -15.08 -11.54
C TYR A 52 6.52 -15.71 -10.22
N GLY A 53 6.12 -16.96 -9.95
CA GLY A 53 6.63 -17.78 -8.86
C GLY A 53 6.02 -17.50 -7.48
N MET A 54 4.90 -16.77 -7.40
CA MET A 54 4.15 -16.66 -6.15
C MET A 54 3.52 -18.02 -5.81
N PRO A 55 3.71 -18.58 -4.60
CA PRO A 55 3.06 -19.82 -4.24
C PRO A 55 1.56 -19.62 -4.10
N ILE A 56 0.79 -20.61 -4.55
CA ILE A 56 -0.66 -20.64 -4.40
C ILE A 56 -0.98 -21.06 -2.96
N GLU A 57 -1.84 -20.31 -2.28
CA GLU A 57 -2.26 -20.64 -0.92
C GLU A 57 -3.05 -21.96 -0.90
N PRO A 58 -2.72 -22.91 -0.01
CA PRO A 58 -3.47 -24.14 0.11
C PRO A 58 -4.89 -23.87 0.63
N PRO A 59 -5.85 -24.76 0.32
CA PRO A 59 -7.22 -24.61 0.82
C PRO A 59 -7.27 -24.68 2.35
N PHE A 60 -8.35 -24.14 2.91
CA PHE A 60 -8.59 -24.24 4.35
C PHE A 60 -8.71 -25.71 4.80
N GLY A 61 -8.18 -26.04 5.98
CA GLY A 61 -8.29 -27.38 6.56
C GLY A 61 -7.20 -28.37 6.15
N VAL A 62 -6.19 -27.95 5.36
CA VAL A 62 -4.98 -28.76 5.16
C VAL A 62 -4.16 -28.91 6.45
N ASP A 63 -3.27 -29.89 6.44
CA ASP A 63 -2.31 -30.11 7.53
C ASP A 63 -1.46 -28.87 7.83
N ILE A 64 -1.13 -28.69 9.11
CA ILE A 64 -0.39 -27.52 9.60
C ILE A 64 1.01 -27.40 8.98
N GLU A 65 1.67 -28.51 8.65
CA GLU A 65 2.99 -28.49 8.03
C GLU A 65 2.92 -28.03 6.57
N VAL A 66 1.85 -28.40 5.84
CA VAL A 66 1.57 -27.87 4.50
C VAL A 66 1.36 -26.36 4.55
N ARG A 67 0.60 -25.87 5.54
CA ARG A 67 0.36 -24.44 5.73
C ARG A 67 1.65 -23.68 6.08
N LYS A 68 2.48 -24.22 6.98
CA LYS A 68 3.79 -23.66 7.31
C LYS A 68 4.70 -23.59 6.08
N ALA A 69 4.76 -24.65 5.27
CA ALA A 69 5.55 -24.67 4.04
C ALA A 69 5.10 -23.59 3.04
N SER A 70 3.78 -23.44 2.85
CA SER A 70 3.22 -22.37 2.01
C SER A 70 3.58 -20.97 2.52
N TRP A 71 3.52 -20.73 3.82
CA TRP A 71 3.92 -19.44 4.40
C TRP A 71 5.41 -19.14 4.20
N GLN A 72 6.28 -20.14 4.36
CA GLN A 72 7.72 -19.97 4.09
C GLN A 72 7.99 -19.70 2.61
N ALA A 73 7.30 -20.40 1.71
CA ALA A 73 7.39 -20.15 0.28
C ALA A 73 6.94 -18.72 -0.07
N MET A 74 5.85 -18.24 0.54
CA MET A 74 5.34 -16.88 0.31
C MET A 74 6.34 -15.84 0.80
N LYS A 75 6.92 -16.06 1.99
CA LYS A 75 7.98 -15.20 2.53
C LYS A 75 9.21 -15.16 1.63
N ALA A 76 9.63 -16.31 1.11
CA ALA A 76 10.76 -16.40 0.18
C ALA A 76 10.47 -15.67 -1.14
N TRP A 77 9.26 -15.82 -1.69
CA TRP A 77 8.84 -15.10 -2.89
C TRP A 77 8.83 -13.59 -2.68
N ARG A 78 8.16 -13.11 -1.61
CA ARG A 78 8.13 -11.69 -1.24
C ARG A 78 9.53 -11.09 -1.11
N LYS A 79 10.44 -11.82 -0.45
CA LYS A 79 11.84 -11.42 -0.33
C LYS A 79 12.53 -11.33 -1.70
N ARG A 80 12.30 -12.31 -2.59
CA ARG A 80 12.90 -12.33 -3.93
C ARG A 80 12.48 -11.14 -4.77
N ILE A 81 11.19 -10.81 -4.81
CA ILE A 81 10.69 -9.66 -5.59
C ILE A 81 10.80 -8.32 -4.85
N GLY A 82 11.40 -8.32 -3.64
CA GLY A 82 11.70 -7.11 -2.88
C GLY A 82 10.51 -6.45 -2.20
N VAL A 83 9.44 -7.18 -1.87
CA VAL A 83 8.32 -6.64 -1.07
C VAL A 83 8.85 -6.14 0.27
N LEU A 84 8.51 -4.90 0.59
CA LEU A 84 8.89 -4.21 1.83
C LEU A 84 8.02 -4.74 2.98
N GLN A 85 8.65 -4.93 4.14
CA GLN A 85 7.96 -5.31 5.35
C GLN A 85 7.51 -4.04 6.08
N LEU A 86 6.32 -3.54 5.72
CA LEU A 86 5.70 -2.35 6.29
C LEU A 86 4.61 -2.74 7.29
N HIS A 87 4.36 -1.90 8.30
CA HIS A 87 3.33 -2.14 9.31
C HIS A 87 2.04 -1.37 9.03
N TYR A 88 2.13 -0.11 8.61
CA TYR A 88 0.99 0.80 8.45
C TYR A 88 0.93 1.51 7.10
N LEU A 89 2.08 1.69 6.43
CA LEU A 89 2.19 2.51 5.22
C LEU A 89 2.23 1.68 3.93
N ASP A 90 1.55 0.55 3.94
CA ASP A 90 1.30 -0.27 2.76
C ASP A 90 0.41 0.45 1.74
N ASN A 91 0.54 0.05 0.48
CA ASN A 91 -0.48 0.33 -0.53
C ASN A 91 -1.44 -0.86 -0.60
N ALA A 92 -2.66 -0.64 -1.08
CA ALA A 92 -3.61 -1.68 -1.46
C ALA A 92 -4.25 -1.27 -2.78
N ARG A 93 -3.41 -1.10 -3.80
CA ARG A 93 -3.72 -0.58 -5.13
C ARG A 93 -3.85 -1.67 -6.19
N ILE A 94 -3.40 -2.89 -5.92
CA ILE A 94 -3.73 -4.02 -6.80
C ILE A 94 -5.22 -4.32 -6.62
N GLY A 95 -5.67 -4.54 -5.38
CA GLY A 95 -7.09 -4.60 -5.01
C GLY A 95 -7.29 -4.49 -3.50
N SER A 96 -8.47 -4.04 -3.06
CA SER A 96 -8.72 -3.79 -1.64
C SER A 96 -10.19 -4.01 -1.26
N PRO A 97 -10.49 -4.73 -0.16
CA PRO A 97 -11.84 -4.85 0.40
C PRO A 97 -12.27 -3.62 1.23
N TRP A 98 -11.43 -2.59 1.33
CA TRP A 98 -11.85 -1.36 2.01
C TRP A 98 -13.04 -0.74 1.28
N ILE A 99 -13.98 -0.15 2.03
CA ILE A 99 -15.21 0.40 1.46
C ILE A 99 -14.98 1.58 0.50
N GLY A 100 -13.82 2.22 0.58
CA GLY A 100 -13.35 3.21 -0.39
C GLY A 100 -12.64 2.64 -1.61
N GLY A 101 -12.60 1.32 -1.75
CA GLY A 101 -11.91 0.60 -2.81
C GLY A 101 -10.38 0.59 -2.63
N PRO A 102 -9.63 0.44 -3.73
CA PRO A 102 -8.17 0.48 -3.73
C PRO A 102 -7.63 1.77 -3.09
N LYS A 103 -6.72 1.63 -2.12
CA LYS A 103 -6.15 2.72 -1.33
C LYS A 103 -4.63 2.73 -1.39
N GLY A 104 -4.02 3.84 -1.00
CA GLY A 104 -2.57 3.97 -0.97
C GLY A 104 -2.11 5.39 -1.27
N TRP A 105 -0.84 5.67 -0.97
CA TRP A 105 -0.19 6.95 -1.21
C TRP A 105 0.49 7.04 -2.59
N CYS A 106 0.60 5.93 -3.32
CA CYS A 106 1.01 5.89 -4.72
C CYS A 106 -0.15 5.39 -5.59
N ASP A 107 -0.19 5.83 -6.85
CA ASP A 107 -1.20 5.44 -7.85
C ASP A 107 -0.52 4.92 -9.13
N TRP A 108 -1.24 4.15 -9.94
CA TRP A 108 -0.68 3.43 -11.10
C TRP A 108 -0.19 4.35 -12.23
N ASP A 109 -0.63 5.61 -12.22
CA ASP A 109 -0.21 6.68 -13.13
C ASP A 109 1.02 7.45 -12.63
N GLY A 110 1.55 7.11 -11.45
CA GLY A 110 2.70 7.75 -10.83
C GLY A 110 2.37 8.93 -9.93
N ARG A 111 1.08 9.26 -9.71
CA ARG A 111 0.71 10.26 -8.73
C ARG A 111 1.09 9.81 -7.31
N ILE A 112 1.71 10.71 -6.56
CA ILE A 112 2.02 10.54 -5.14
C ILE A 112 1.08 11.43 -4.31
N GLY A 113 0.16 10.80 -3.59
CA GLY A 113 -0.71 11.50 -2.67
C GLY A 113 -1.81 10.64 -2.05
N CYS A 114 -2.27 11.07 -0.87
CA CYS A 114 -3.35 10.45 -0.12
C CYS A 114 -4.04 11.49 0.75
N SER A 115 -5.37 11.41 0.85
CA SER A 115 -6.16 12.20 1.80
C SER A 115 -7.44 11.52 2.28
N THR A 116 -7.61 10.23 1.96
CA THR A 116 -8.91 9.54 2.01
C THR A 116 -8.98 8.37 2.98
N TYR A 117 -7.86 7.89 3.54
CA TYR A 117 -7.87 6.68 4.39
C TYR A 117 -7.07 6.80 5.69
N ASN A 118 -7.43 5.95 6.65
CA ASN A 118 -6.79 5.86 7.96
C ASN A 118 -5.79 4.72 7.97
N ILE A 119 -4.66 4.90 8.64
CA ILE A 119 -3.52 3.96 8.63
C ILE A 119 -3.55 3.00 9.83
N GLY A 120 -4.71 2.41 10.13
CA GLY A 120 -4.80 1.34 11.13
C GLY A 120 -4.90 1.81 12.60
N LYS A 121 -4.89 0.84 13.52
CA LYS A 121 -5.30 1.04 14.92
C LYS A 121 -4.08 1.28 15.81
N TRP A 122 -4.05 2.45 16.45
CA TRP A 122 -3.02 2.86 17.44
C TRP A 122 -1.57 2.79 16.93
N PRO A 123 -1.23 3.40 15.78
CA PRO A 123 0.17 3.50 15.37
C PRO A 123 0.95 4.41 16.33
N THR A 124 2.26 4.21 16.43
CA THR A 124 3.16 5.20 17.05
C THR A 124 3.96 5.97 16.00
N VAL A 125 4.49 7.15 16.37
CA VAL A 125 5.32 7.96 15.48
C VAL A 125 6.58 7.19 15.07
N GLU A 126 7.13 6.38 15.97
CA GLU A 126 8.32 5.55 15.74
C GLU A 126 8.04 4.46 14.69
N GLU A 127 6.90 3.78 14.78
CA GLU A 127 6.51 2.75 13.80
C GLU A 127 6.31 3.35 12.41
N LEU A 128 5.67 4.51 12.33
CA LEU A 128 5.48 5.22 11.06
C LEU A 128 6.79 5.77 10.50
N THR A 129 7.70 6.22 11.37
CA THR A 129 9.04 6.64 10.97
C THR A 129 9.81 5.46 10.40
N ALA A 130 9.77 4.29 11.03
CA ALA A 130 10.43 3.09 10.55
C ALA A 130 9.91 2.66 9.17
N ASP A 131 8.59 2.68 8.96
CA ASP A 131 8.00 2.41 7.64
C ASP A 131 8.50 3.44 6.59
N TRP A 132 8.47 4.73 6.91
CA TRP A 132 8.97 5.77 5.99
C TRP A 132 10.46 5.65 5.70
N GLU A 133 11.29 5.26 6.66
CA GLU A 133 12.72 5.00 6.45
C GLU A 133 12.94 3.84 5.49
N ILE A 134 12.18 2.74 5.64
CA ILE A 134 12.21 1.59 4.72
C ILE A 134 11.80 2.02 3.30
N ILE A 135 10.69 2.78 3.19
CA ILE A 135 10.18 3.30 1.91
C ILE A 135 11.21 4.22 1.26
N ALA A 136 11.76 5.18 2.01
CA ALA A 136 12.72 6.15 1.50
C ALA A 136 13.98 5.46 0.98
N ALA A 137 14.53 4.53 1.77
CA ALA A 137 15.73 3.79 1.39
C ALA A 137 15.50 2.92 0.13
N ALA A 138 14.31 2.32 0.00
CA ALA A 138 13.96 1.51 -1.17
C ALA A 138 13.73 2.36 -2.43
N PHE A 139 13.23 3.59 -2.27
CA PHE A 139 12.83 4.47 -3.38
C PHE A 139 13.48 5.85 -3.24
N PRO A 140 14.79 5.99 -3.46
CA PRO A 140 15.52 7.24 -3.21
C PRO A 140 15.10 8.41 -4.09
N PHE A 141 14.37 8.14 -5.17
CA PHE A 141 13.77 9.13 -6.07
C PHE A 141 12.49 9.76 -5.52
N LEU A 142 11.88 9.21 -4.46
CA LEU A 142 10.70 9.80 -3.85
C LEU A 142 11.02 11.17 -3.25
N LYS A 143 10.09 12.10 -3.46
CA LYS A 143 10.09 13.43 -2.88
C LYS A 143 8.68 13.78 -2.45
N LEU A 144 8.38 13.63 -1.17
CA LEU A 144 7.05 13.85 -0.61
C LEU A 144 7.09 14.38 0.82
N HIS A 145 5.98 14.97 1.23
CA HIS A 145 5.65 15.18 2.63
C HIS A 145 4.48 14.28 3.02
N ALA A 146 4.60 13.68 4.20
CA ALA A 146 3.54 12.88 4.80
C ALA A 146 3.16 13.45 6.16
N GLN A 147 1.89 13.37 6.49
CA GLN A 147 1.36 13.81 7.78
C GLN A 147 0.37 12.79 8.31
N VAL A 148 0.27 12.73 9.63
CA VAL A 148 -0.83 12.06 10.30
C VAL A 148 -1.64 13.07 11.10
N VAL A 149 -2.95 13.01 10.92
CA VAL A 149 -3.92 13.85 11.63
C VAL A 149 -4.71 12.95 12.57
N THR A 150 -4.80 13.34 13.85
CA THR A 150 -5.49 12.56 14.89
C THR A 150 -7.01 12.55 14.71
N HIS A 151 -7.67 11.67 15.46
CA HIS A 151 -9.13 11.50 15.49
C HIS A 151 -9.73 11.40 14.08
N GLU A 152 -9.21 10.47 13.28
CA GLU A 152 -9.71 10.19 11.92
C GLU A 152 -9.64 11.38 10.94
N GLY A 153 -8.88 12.42 11.29
CA GLY A 153 -8.66 13.62 10.47
C GLY A 153 -9.31 14.90 11.00
N GLU A 154 -10.07 14.82 12.08
CA GLU A 154 -10.81 15.97 12.62
C GLU A 154 -9.90 17.03 13.26
N ASP A 155 -8.74 16.61 13.76
CA ASP A 155 -7.89 17.42 14.63
C ASP A 155 -6.66 18.01 13.90
N GLU A 156 -5.61 18.29 14.69
CA GLU A 156 -4.32 18.83 14.29
C GLU A 156 -3.39 17.75 13.71
N VAL A 157 -2.36 18.22 13.01
CA VAL A 157 -1.26 17.38 12.53
C VAL A 157 -0.42 16.94 13.71
N ALA A 158 -0.36 15.65 14.01
CA ALA A 158 0.41 15.11 15.13
C ALA A 158 1.88 14.88 14.78
N ALA A 159 2.18 14.53 13.53
CA ALA A 159 3.54 14.38 13.02
C ALA A 159 3.60 14.65 11.51
N THR A 160 4.74 15.18 11.06
CA THR A 160 5.06 15.42 9.65
C THR A 160 6.42 14.81 9.33
N TRP A 161 6.50 14.13 8.18
CA TRP A 161 7.74 13.59 7.63
C TRP A 161 8.05 14.25 6.30
N ALA A 162 9.32 14.58 6.09
CA ALA A 162 9.89 14.84 4.77
C ALA A 162 10.61 13.58 4.30
N VAL A 163 10.24 13.06 3.13
CA VAL A 163 10.84 11.87 2.51
C VAL A 163 11.52 12.30 1.22
N MET A 164 12.85 12.26 1.20
CA MET A 164 13.65 12.74 0.07
C MET A 164 15.05 12.13 0.06
N GLY A 165 15.55 11.78 -1.12
CA GLY A 165 16.95 11.41 -1.32
C GLY A 165 17.37 10.18 -0.52
N GLY A 166 16.48 9.20 -0.40
CA GLY A 166 16.75 7.96 0.33
C GLY A 166 16.54 8.02 1.84
N ARG A 167 16.00 9.12 2.38
CA ARG A 167 15.82 9.32 3.82
C ARG A 167 14.44 9.84 4.16
N ALA A 168 13.96 9.47 5.35
CA ALA A 168 12.81 10.06 5.99
C ALA A 168 13.26 10.81 7.25
N ALA A 169 12.70 11.98 7.50
CA ALA A 169 12.97 12.74 8.71
C ALA A 169 11.67 13.35 9.24
N LEU A 170 11.49 13.28 10.56
CA LEU A 170 10.50 14.09 11.24
C LEU A 170 10.87 15.57 11.08
N VAL A 171 9.88 16.37 10.70
CA VAL A 171 10.01 17.81 10.55
C VAL A 171 8.88 18.51 11.29
N GLU A 172 9.08 19.79 11.58
CA GLU A 172 8.06 20.60 12.24
C GLU A 172 6.74 20.55 11.46
N PRO A 173 5.60 20.32 12.13
CA PRO A 173 4.30 20.34 11.48
C PRO A 173 4.03 21.69 10.81
N VAL A 174 3.76 21.63 9.52
CA VAL A 174 3.13 22.74 8.77
C VAL A 174 1.62 22.50 8.71
N GLY A 175 0.88 23.44 8.11
CA GLY A 175 -0.52 23.22 7.78
C GLY A 175 -0.75 21.91 7.01
N LYS A 176 -2.00 21.44 6.97
CA LYS A 176 -2.36 20.18 6.29
C LYS A 176 -1.85 20.19 4.84
N VAL A 177 -1.03 19.20 4.45
CA VAL A 177 -0.42 19.10 3.10
C VAL A 177 -1.42 18.73 2.01
N ALA A 178 -2.57 18.20 2.41
CA ALA A 178 -3.70 17.92 1.54
C ALA A 178 -5.01 18.21 2.26
N ARG A 179 -6.05 18.52 1.48
CA ARG A 179 -7.41 18.58 2.00
C ARG A 179 -7.88 17.16 2.29
N ILE A 180 -8.40 16.91 3.48
CA ILE A 180 -9.04 15.64 3.83
C ILE A 180 -10.27 15.47 2.95
N GLU A 181 -10.32 14.35 2.25
CA GLU A 181 -11.43 13.97 1.39
C GLU A 181 -12.28 12.95 2.12
N GLN A 182 -13.56 13.27 2.29
CA GLN A 182 -14.56 12.34 2.77
C GLN A 182 -15.15 11.61 1.57
N LEU A 183 -15.37 10.32 1.71
CA LEU A 183 -16.06 9.54 0.69
C LEU A 183 -17.55 9.80 0.80
N GLU A 184 -18.15 10.25 -0.29
CA GLU A 184 -19.60 10.42 -0.34
C GLU A 184 -20.30 9.06 -0.39
N SER A 185 -21.53 9.00 0.12
CA SER A 185 -22.29 7.74 0.16
C SER A 185 -22.49 7.15 -1.24
N ALA A 186 -22.65 8.00 -2.27
CA ALA A 186 -22.76 7.56 -3.66
C ALA A 186 -21.48 6.88 -4.15
N ASP A 187 -20.30 7.41 -3.79
CA ASP A 187 -19.01 6.83 -4.16
C ASP A 187 -18.78 5.48 -3.47
N ILE A 188 -19.21 5.36 -2.22
CA ILE A 188 -19.18 4.09 -1.48
C ILE A 188 -20.08 3.07 -2.17
N ILE A 189 -21.34 3.41 -2.44
CA ILE A 189 -22.31 2.50 -3.07
C ILE A 189 -21.81 2.03 -4.45
N ALA A 190 -21.22 2.93 -5.24
CA ALA A 190 -20.64 2.58 -6.53
C ALA A 190 -19.51 1.53 -6.43
N ARG A 191 -18.77 1.52 -5.31
CA ARG A 191 -17.65 0.58 -5.07
C ARG A 191 -18.07 -0.75 -4.44
N LEU A 192 -19.28 -0.86 -3.91
CA LEU A 192 -19.82 -2.12 -3.38
C LEU A 192 -20.18 -3.13 -4.50
N GLY A 193 -20.24 -2.68 -5.76
CA GLY A 193 -20.51 -3.54 -6.91
C GLY A 193 -19.28 -4.35 -7.38
N PRO A 194 -19.49 -5.42 -8.17
CA PRO A 194 -18.40 -6.17 -8.80
C PRO A 194 -17.46 -5.24 -9.56
N GLY A 195 -16.17 -5.29 -9.22
CA GLY A 195 -15.14 -4.45 -9.83
C GLY A 195 -14.72 -3.23 -9.02
N GLY A 196 -15.51 -2.76 -8.04
CA GLY A 196 -15.20 -1.58 -7.24
C GLY A 196 -13.96 -1.71 -6.35
N GLU A 197 -13.55 -2.95 -6.08
CA GLU A 197 -12.39 -3.32 -5.28
C GLU A 197 -11.14 -3.63 -6.12
N ARG A 198 -11.26 -3.60 -7.47
CA ARG A 198 -10.14 -3.83 -8.39
C ARG A 198 -9.40 -2.52 -8.61
N GLY A 199 -8.10 -2.47 -8.32
CA GLY A 199 -7.28 -1.27 -8.52
C GLY A 199 -6.44 -1.27 -9.79
N VAL A 200 -6.38 -2.39 -10.50
CA VAL A 200 -5.56 -2.54 -11.70
C VAL A 200 -6.17 -3.54 -12.68
N THR A 201 -5.89 -3.36 -13.97
CA THR A 201 -6.19 -4.37 -14.99
C THR A 201 -5.16 -5.51 -14.92
N LEU A 202 -5.53 -6.72 -15.34
CA LEU A 202 -4.60 -7.86 -15.37
C LEU A 202 -3.40 -7.61 -16.29
N GLU A 203 -3.61 -6.92 -17.41
CA GLU A 203 -2.55 -6.52 -18.34
C GLU A 203 -1.55 -5.58 -17.67
N ARG A 204 -2.03 -4.52 -17.00
CA ARG A 204 -1.18 -3.57 -16.30
C ARG A 204 -0.41 -4.23 -15.15
N LEU A 205 -1.05 -5.13 -14.41
CA LEU A 205 -0.39 -5.89 -13.35
C LEU A 205 0.70 -6.82 -13.90
N ARG A 206 0.45 -7.45 -15.05
CA ARG A 206 1.41 -8.31 -15.73
C ARG A 206 2.67 -7.53 -16.14
N GLU A 207 2.50 -6.36 -16.73
CA GLU A 207 3.62 -5.47 -17.08
C GLU A 207 4.46 -5.12 -15.85
N ALA A 208 3.81 -4.76 -14.74
CA ALA A 208 4.48 -4.38 -13.51
C ALA A 208 5.25 -5.54 -12.87
N LEU A 209 4.63 -6.72 -12.81
CA LEU A 209 5.26 -7.96 -12.35
C LEU A 209 6.45 -8.34 -13.23
N GLU A 210 6.32 -8.26 -14.55
CA GLU A 210 7.42 -8.55 -15.48
C GLU A 210 8.59 -7.61 -15.26
N GLN A 211 8.33 -6.31 -15.12
CA GLN A 211 9.34 -5.30 -14.85
C GLN A 211 10.09 -5.59 -13.54
N VAL A 212 9.36 -5.80 -12.44
CA VAL A 212 9.97 -5.98 -11.12
C VAL A 212 10.63 -7.35 -10.97
N ALA A 213 10.05 -8.41 -11.52
CA ALA A 213 10.63 -9.75 -11.46
C ALA A 213 11.92 -9.86 -12.29
N LYS A 214 12.03 -9.16 -13.43
CA LYS A 214 13.29 -9.11 -14.21
C LYS A 214 14.41 -8.40 -13.46
N ALA A 215 14.10 -7.37 -12.68
CA ALA A 215 15.10 -6.66 -11.88
C ALA A 215 15.60 -7.48 -10.68
N ALA A 216 14.89 -8.56 -10.32
CA ALA A 216 15.22 -9.44 -9.20
C ALA A 216 16.04 -10.69 -9.59
N LEU A 217 16.31 -10.89 -10.89
CA LEU A 217 17.15 -11.96 -11.44
C LEU A 217 18.59 -11.46 -11.65
#